data_AF-A0A2W4QD78-F1
#
_entry.id   AF-A0A2W4QD78-F1
#
_cell.length_a   1.000
_cell.length_b   1.000
_cell.length_c   1.000
_cell.angle_alpha   90.00
_cell.angle_beta   90.00
_cell.angle_gamma   90.00
#
_symmetry.space_group_name_H-M   'P 1'
#
loop_
_entity.id
_entity.type
_entity.pdbx_description
1 polymer ?
#
loop_
_entity_poly.entity_id
_entity_poly.type
_entity_poly.pdbx_seq_one_letter_code
_entity_poly.pdbx_strand_id
1 'polypeptide(L)'
;MKILHAFWLPNSTDAFVQDGNFRLWVETTEISNKSPLRSRHPCQLPATELNSLMKELGIVGDTKFTGEVTLPLPSVQQGPLPCPELSPFLETDFQEQWEFQDWKVDCWKLDGQPIASLNELHFQTQFQSQDLLPGADFLFWHWFAQSLKAVLFKDSYVPALRLKKVAKQKAHELYAGWDFATEAYE
;
A
#
# COMPACT_ATOMS: atom_id res chain seq x y z
N MET A 1 14.31 -14.01 1.76
CA MET A 1 13.62 -13.24 0.71
C MET A 1 12.77 -12.15 1.36
N LYS A 2 12.68 -10.96 0.74
CA LYS A 2 11.86 -9.83 1.18
C LYS A 2 10.85 -9.46 0.08
N ILE A 3 9.59 -9.25 0.44
CA ILE A 3 8.54 -8.78 -0.47
C ILE A 3 8.13 -7.38 -0.07
N LEU A 4 8.20 -6.44 -1.01
CA LEU A 4 7.78 -5.06 -0.82
C LEU A 4 6.29 -4.91 -1.13
N HIS A 5 5.54 -4.47 -0.14
CA HIS A 5 4.12 -4.19 -0.25
C HIS A 5 3.85 -2.69 -0.25
N ALA A 6 2.79 -2.26 -0.95
CA ALA A 6 2.30 -0.89 -0.90
C ALA A 6 0.78 -0.82 -0.78
N PHE A 7 0.30 0.13 0.02
CA PHE A 7 -1.12 0.40 0.16
C PHE A 7 -1.38 1.88 0.44
N TRP A 8 -2.59 2.33 0.08
CA TRP A 8 -3.07 3.66 0.44
C TRP A 8 -3.76 3.62 1.80
N LEU A 9 -3.29 4.45 2.74
CA LEU A 9 -3.93 4.63 4.04
C LEU A 9 -4.61 6.00 4.09
N PRO A 10 -5.96 6.07 4.08
CA PRO A 10 -6.66 7.33 4.22
C PRO A 10 -6.48 7.91 5.63
N ASN A 11 -6.48 9.23 5.73
CA ASN A 11 -6.50 9.94 7.00
C ASN A 11 -7.90 9.78 7.64
N SER A 12 -7.95 9.58 8.94
CA SER A 12 -9.21 9.46 9.70
C SER A 12 -9.90 10.82 9.85
N THR A 13 -10.53 11.30 8.78
CA THR A 13 -11.25 12.58 8.75
C THR A 13 -12.63 12.40 8.11
N ASP A 14 -13.60 13.20 8.55
CA ASP A 14 -14.96 13.23 7.98
C ASP A 14 -15.07 14.13 6.73
N ALA A 15 -13.92 14.55 6.18
CA ALA A 15 -13.85 15.39 4.99
C ALA A 15 -14.45 14.69 3.76
N PHE A 16 -14.99 15.45 2.81
CA PHE A 16 -15.46 14.87 1.56
C PHE A 16 -14.31 14.28 0.73
N VAL A 17 -13.22 15.05 0.61
CA VAL A 17 -11.99 14.58 0.01
C VAL A 17 -11.23 13.78 1.06
N GLN A 18 -11.06 12.50 0.81
CA GLN A 18 -10.41 11.55 1.72
C GLN A 18 -8.91 11.50 1.39
N ASP A 19 -8.19 12.50 1.87
CA ASP A 19 -6.73 12.53 1.77
C ASP A 19 -6.10 11.37 2.56
N GLY A 20 -4.85 11.06 2.25
CA GLY A 20 -4.16 9.93 2.84
C GLY A 20 -2.71 9.91 2.40
N ASN A 21 -2.05 8.79 2.66
CA ASN A 21 -0.66 8.61 2.26
C ASN A 21 -0.43 7.16 1.84
N PHE A 22 0.48 6.97 0.89
CA PHE A 22 0.99 5.65 0.61
C PHE A 22 1.88 5.16 1.76
N ARG A 23 1.70 3.89 2.11
CA ARG A 23 2.46 3.18 3.12
C ARG A 23 3.14 2.00 2.47
N LEU A 24 4.36 1.74 2.89
CA LEU A 24 5.14 0.58 2.49
C LEU A 24 5.41 -0.28 3.70
N TRP A 25 5.32 -1.58 3.55
CA TRP A 25 5.83 -2.53 4.53
C TRP A 25 6.49 -3.68 3.80
N VAL A 26 7.25 -4.50 4.51
CA VAL A 26 7.99 -5.60 3.92
C VAL A 26 7.67 -6.89 4.65
N GLU A 27 7.27 -7.89 3.89
CA GLU A 27 7.14 -9.27 4.36
C GLU A 27 8.43 -10.03 4.07
N THR A 28 8.80 -10.98 4.92
CA THR A 28 10.07 -11.71 4.85
C THR A 28 9.86 -13.19 5.09
N THR A 29 10.80 -14.02 4.64
CA THR A 29 10.79 -15.45 4.97
C THR A 29 11.18 -15.74 6.42
N GLU A 30 11.70 -14.76 7.15
CA GLU A 30 12.20 -14.94 8.51
C GLU A 30 11.10 -14.64 9.53
N ILE A 31 10.85 -15.61 10.42
CA ILE A 31 9.89 -15.42 11.51
C ILE A 31 10.59 -14.67 12.64
N SER A 32 10.07 -13.50 12.97
CA SER A 32 10.54 -12.72 14.11
C SER A 32 10.13 -13.38 15.43
N ASN A 33 11.05 -14.12 16.04
CA ASN A 33 10.88 -14.74 17.36
C ASN A 33 10.74 -13.73 18.53
N LYS A 34 10.76 -12.42 18.24
CA LYS A 34 10.77 -11.35 19.24
C LYS A 34 9.39 -10.75 19.55
N SER A 35 8.29 -11.35 19.09
CA SER A 35 6.96 -10.76 19.29
C SER A 35 6.11 -11.51 20.33
N PRO A 36 6.08 -11.07 21.60
CA PRO A 36 5.14 -11.56 22.61
C PRO A 36 3.71 -11.00 22.44
N LEU A 37 3.46 -10.17 21.43
CA LEU A 37 2.14 -9.57 21.15
C LEU A 37 1.40 -10.44 20.13
N ARG A 38 0.28 -11.03 20.56
CA ARG A 38 -0.63 -11.91 19.79
C ARG A 38 -1.17 -11.35 18.46
N SER A 39 -0.82 -10.13 18.08
CA SER A 39 -1.39 -9.41 16.93
C SER A 39 -0.37 -8.76 16.01
N ARG A 40 0.93 -9.01 16.17
CA ARG A 40 1.96 -8.46 15.27
C ARG A 40 2.36 -9.50 14.23
N HIS A 41 2.42 -9.09 12.95
CA HIS A 41 2.70 -10.01 11.85
C HIS A 41 4.08 -10.67 12.03
N PRO A 42 4.17 -12.01 12.09
CA PRO A 42 5.39 -12.72 12.46
C PRO A 42 6.50 -12.58 11.42
N CYS A 43 6.13 -12.46 10.14
CA CYS A 43 7.03 -12.41 9.00
C CYS A 43 7.34 -10.98 8.54
N GLN A 44 7.03 -9.94 9.34
CA GLN A 44 7.32 -8.55 8.92
C GLN A 44 8.79 -8.18 9.12
N LEU A 45 9.30 -7.28 8.27
CA LEU A 45 10.56 -6.60 8.51
C LEU A 45 10.38 -5.53 9.62
N PRO A 46 11.13 -5.59 10.74
CA PRO A 46 10.98 -4.62 11.82
C PRO A 46 11.35 -3.19 11.40
N ALA A 47 10.77 -2.19 12.06
CA ALA A 47 10.99 -0.76 11.81
C ALA A 47 12.46 -0.35 11.62
N THR A 48 13.38 -0.87 12.45
CA THR A 48 14.81 -0.55 12.37
C THR A 48 15.44 -1.01 11.06
N GLU A 49 15.06 -2.21 10.61
CA GLU A 49 15.58 -2.80 9.37
C GLU A 49 14.87 -2.23 8.15
N LEU A 50 13.57 -1.94 8.26
CA LEU A 50 12.81 -1.23 7.25
C LEU A 50 13.41 0.15 6.97
N ASN A 51 13.78 0.89 8.01
CA ASN A 51 14.44 2.19 7.88
C ASN A 51 15.78 2.09 7.12
N SER A 52 16.58 1.07 7.40
CA SER A 52 17.85 0.83 6.71
C SER A 52 17.60 0.49 5.24
N LEU A 53 16.66 -0.40 4.96
CA LEU A 53 16.29 -0.79 3.59
C LEU A 53 15.79 0.42 2.79
N MET A 54 14.93 1.27 3.34
CA MET A 54 14.43 2.45 2.63
C MET A 54 15.56 3.43 2.27
N LYS A 55 16.57 3.56 3.14
CA LYS A 55 17.77 4.37 2.85
C LYS A 55 18.63 3.75 1.75
N GLU A 56 18.82 2.43 1.78
CA GLU A 56 19.56 1.69 0.75
C GLU A 56 18.89 1.83 -0.63
N LEU A 57 17.56 1.80 -0.66
CA LEU A 57 16.75 2.02 -1.87
C LEU A 57 16.68 3.49 -2.32
N GLY A 58 17.40 4.41 -1.66
CA GLY A 58 17.44 5.82 -2.02
C GLY A 58 16.15 6.59 -1.71
N ILE A 59 15.22 6.02 -0.94
CA ILE A 59 13.98 6.69 -0.54
C ILE A 59 14.27 7.65 0.60
N VAL A 60 14.31 8.94 0.26
CA VAL A 60 14.50 10.03 1.21
C VAL A 60 13.21 10.23 2.00
N GLY A 61 13.21 9.87 3.27
CA GLY A 61 12.17 10.23 4.22
C GLY A 61 12.69 10.33 5.65
N ASP A 62 11.98 11.08 6.49
CA ASP A 62 12.27 11.16 7.93
C ASP A 62 11.99 9.80 8.57
N THR A 63 12.92 9.27 9.36
CA THR A 63 12.74 8.05 10.17
C THR A 63 11.52 8.10 11.10
N LYS A 64 10.96 9.29 11.36
CA LYS A 64 9.66 9.46 12.05
C LYS A 64 8.46 8.95 11.27
N PHE A 65 8.61 8.66 9.98
CA PHE A 65 7.53 8.16 9.12
C PHE A 65 7.30 6.65 9.24
N THR A 66 8.12 5.97 10.05
CA THR A 66 7.92 4.57 10.39
C THR A 66 7.00 4.46 11.59
N GLY A 67 5.87 3.79 11.41
CA GLY A 67 4.88 3.61 12.46
C GLY A 67 4.13 2.30 12.30
N GLU A 68 3.58 1.83 13.41
CA GLU A 68 2.75 0.63 13.45
C GLU A 68 1.38 0.94 12.83
N VAL A 69 0.92 0.09 11.92
CA VAL A 69 -0.41 0.13 11.31
C VAL A 69 -1.07 -1.23 11.45
N THR A 70 -2.36 -1.26 11.75
CA THR A 70 -3.16 -2.48 11.74
C THR A 70 -3.73 -2.71 10.34
N LEU A 71 -3.48 -3.87 9.76
CA LEU A 71 -3.99 -4.31 8.47
C LEU A 71 -4.82 -5.59 8.64
N PRO A 72 -5.99 -5.69 7.98
CA PRO A 72 -6.71 -6.95 7.85
C PRO A 72 -5.99 -7.84 6.83
N LEU A 73 -5.39 -8.94 7.27
CA LEU A 73 -4.65 -9.86 6.40
C LEU A 73 -5.30 -11.26 6.40
N PRO A 74 -5.27 -11.99 5.26
CA PRO A 74 -5.74 -13.36 5.18
C PRO A 74 -5.02 -14.22 6.22
N SER A 75 -5.78 -14.95 7.04
CA SER A 75 -5.25 -15.68 8.19
C SER A 75 -5.97 -17.01 8.38
N VAL A 76 -5.25 -17.95 8.98
CA VAL A 76 -5.73 -19.26 9.40
C VAL A 76 -5.43 -19.45 10.89
N GLN A 77 -5.88 -20.56 11.49
CA GLN A 77 -5.76 -20.76 12.96
C GLN A 77 -4.32 -20.63 13.49
N GLN A 78 -3.32 -20.85 12.65
CA GLN A 78 -1.90 -20.85 13.01
C GLN A 78 -1.20 -19.50 12.81
N GLY A 79 -1.86 -18.51 12.17
CA GLY A 79 -1.28 -17.20 11.88
C GLY A 79 -1.74 -16.61 10.55
N PRO A 80 -1.13 -15.49 10.12
CA PRO A 80 -1.39 -14.91 8.81
C PRO A 80 -0.84 -15.82 7.71
N LEU A 81 -1.56 -15.89 6.60
CA LEU A 81 -1.07 -16.55 5.40
C LEU A 81 0.01 -15.68 4.75
N PRO A 82 1.11 -16.28 4.26
CA PRO A 82 2.13 -15.54 3.55
C PRO A 82 1.58 -15.00 2.23
N CYS A 83 2.14 -13.89 1.72
CA CYS A 83 1.80 -13.47 0.37
C CYS A 83 2.16 -14.54 -0.68
N PRO A 84 1.44 -14.59 -1.82
CA PRO A 84 1.69 -15.57 -2.87
C PRO A 84 3.13 -15.58 -3.40
N GLU A 85 3.79 -14.42 -3.41
CA GLU A 85 5.18 -14.26 -3.85
C GLU A 85 6.18 -14.96 -2.91
N LEU A 86 5.82 -15.15 -1.64
CA LEU A 86 6.63 -15.93 -0.69
C LEU A 86 6.39 -17.43 -0.76
N SER A 87 5.28 -17.89 -1.34
CA SER A 87 4.92 -19.32 -1.37
C SER A 87 6.02 -20.23 -1.94
N PRO A 88 6.74 -19.87 -3.03
CA PRO A 88 7.83 -20.70 -3.55
C PRO A 88 9.01 -20.87 -2.58
N PHE A 89 9.20 -19.93 -1.65
CA PHE A 89 10.32 -19.94 -0.70
C PHE A 89 9.97 -20.60 0.63
N LEU A 90 8.68 -20.64 0.98
CA LEU A 90 8.17 -21.21 2.22
C LEU A 90 7.67 -22.65 2.06
N GLU A 91 7.68 -23.19 0.84
CA GLU A 91 7.17 -24.53 0.50
C GLU A 91 5.76 -24.79 1.10
N THR A 92 4.93 -23.75 1.13
CA THR A 92 3.64 -23.78 1.81
C THR A 92 2.52 -24.05 0.82
N ASP A 93 1.67 -25.03 1.15
CA ASP A 93 0.50 -25.36 0.34
C ASP A 93 -0.56 -24.26 0.40
N PHE A 94 -1.28 -24.09 -0.72
CA PHE A 94 -2.42 -23.17 -0.80
C PHE A 94 -3.54 -23.60 0.16
N GLN A 95 -4.03 -22.68 0.99
CA GLN A 95 -5.14 -22.93 1.90
C GLN A 95 -6.43 -22.28 1.37
N GLU A 96 -7.43 -23.11 1.07
CA GLU A 96 -8.73 -22.65 0.54
C GLU A 96 -9.60 -21.91 1.57
N GLN A 97 -9.42 -22.22 2.86
CA GLN A 97 -10.20 -21.65 3.95
C GLN A 97 -9.35 -20.64 4.73
N TRP A 98 -9.75 -19.37 4.68
CA TRP A 98 -9.08 -18.28 5.38
C TRP A 98 -10.10 -17.22 5.78
N GLU A 99 -9.76 -16.45 6.81
CA GLU A 99 -10.53 -15.31 7.29
C GLU A 99 -9.62 -14.09 7.45
N PHE A 100 -10.17 -12.88 7.36
CA PHE A 100 -9.39 -11.68 7.67
C PHE A 100 -9.22 -11.53 9.18
N GLN A 101 -7.98 -11.35 9.61
CA GLN A 101 -7.65 -10.99 10.99
C GLN A 101 -6.76 -9.75 11.01
N ASP A 102 -6.85 -8.98 12.09
CA ASP A 102 -6.11 -7.74 12.26
C ASP A 102 -4.67 -8.00 12.72
N TRP A 103 -3.72 -7.57 11.90
CA TRP A 103 -2.30 -7.69 12.16
C TRP A 103 -1.60 -6.33 12.14
N LYS A 104 -0.76 -6.11 13.15
CA LYS A 104 0.10 -4.95 13.27
C LYS A 104 1.38 -5.16 12.47
N VAL A 105 1.70 -4.19 11.62
CA VAL A 105 2.90 -4.14 10.79
C VAL A 105 3.60 -2.80 10.94
N ASP A 106 4.93 -2.82 10.91
CA ASP A 106 5.72 -1.60 10.77
C ASP A 106 5.67 -1.11 9.32
N CYS A 107 5.24 0.12 9.15
CA CYS A 107 5.05 0.73 7.84
C CYS A 107 5.83 2.02 7.71
N TRP A 108 6.48 2.20 6.56
CA TRP A 108 7.09 3.45 6.14
C TRP A 108 6.07 4.33 5.40
N LYS A 109 5.88 5.59 5.83
CA LYS A 109 5.09 6.57 5.08
C LYS A 109 5.88 7.09 3.89
N LEU A 110 5.33 6.95 2.68
CA LEU A 110 5.79 7.74 1.54
C LEU A 110 5.28 9.16 1.69
N ASP A 111 6.20 10.11 1.83
CA ASP A 111 5.92 11.54 1.85
C ASP A 111 6.36 12.18 0.53
N GLY A 112 5.72 13.27 0.11
CA GLY A 112 6.06 13.97 -1.12
C GLY A 112 5.39 13.41 -2.38
N GLN A 113 6.17 12.88 -3.33
CA GLN A 113 5.72 12.50 -4.68
C GLN A 113 5.54 10.98 -4.83
N PRO A 114 4.38 10.40 -4.46
CA PRO A 114 4.21 8.94 -4.38
C PRO A 114 4.42 8.23 -5.72
N ILE A 115 4.00 8.84 -6.83
CA ILE A 115 4.16 8.25 -8.18
C ILE A 115 5.64 8.13 -8.55
N ALA A 116 6.46 9.14 -8.22
CA ALA A 116 7.89 9.10 -8.48
C ALA A 116 8.57 8.04 -7.59
N SER A 117 8.20 7.98 -6.31
CA SER A 117 8.73 6.98 -5.37
C SER A 117 8.38 5.55 -5.78
N LEU A 118 7.13 5.29 -6.22
CA LEU A 118 6.73 3.96 -6.72
C LEU A 118 7.47 3.56 -8.00
N ASN A 119 7.80 4.54 -8.86
CA ASN A 119 8.62 4.28 -10.05
C ASN A 119 10.06 3.91 -9.68
N GLU A 120 10.66 4.69 -8.79
CA GLU A 120 12.02 4.44 -8.31
C GLU A 120 12.10 3.08 -7.62
N LEU A 121 11.19 2.80 -6.69
CA LEU A 121 11.13 1.51 -6.01
C LEU A 121 10.98 0.34 -6.98
N HIS A 122 10.15 0.48 -8.02
CA HIS A 122 10.01 -0.57 -9.02
C HIS A 122 11.32 -0.81 -9.78
N PHE A 123 12.01 0.26 -10.18
CA PHE A 123 13.31 0.16 -10.82
C PHE A 123 14.33 -0.54 -9.89
N GLN A 124 14.36 -0.15 -8.62
CA GLN A 124 15.27 -0.73 -7.62
C GLN A 124 15.02 -2.23 -7.39
N THR A 125 13.75 -2.67 -7.30
CA THR A 125 13.41 -4.09 -7.14
C THR A 125 13.73 -4.92 -8.38
N GLN A 126 13.78 -4.33 -9.57
CA GLN A 126 14.15 -5.04 -10.80
C GLN A 126 15.65 -5.17 -10.99
N PHE A 127 16.43 -4.14 -10.65
CA PHE A 127 17.82 -4.04 -11.11
C PHE A 127 18.87 -4.08 -10.00
N GLN A 128 18.53 -3.76 -8.75
CA GLN A 128 19.52 -3.54 -7.70
C GLN A 128 19.43 -4.49 -6.50
N SER A 129 18.25 -5.06 -6.22
CA SER A 129 18.05 -5.88 -5.03
C SER A 129 17.79 -7.34 -5.35
N GLN A 130 18.80 -8.20 -5.14
CA GLN A 130 18.66 -9.65 -5.39
C GLN A 130 17.69 -10.35 -4.42
N ASP A 131 17.44 -9.74 -3.25
CA ASP A 131 16.59 -10.31 -2.18
C ASP A 131 15.30 -9.50 -1.94
N LEU A 132 14.93 -8.58 -2.82
CA LEU A 132 13.71 -7.78 -2.69
C LEU A 132 12.84 -7.91 -3.95
N LEU A 133 11.68 -8.53 -3.80
CA LEU A 133 10.70 -8.65 -4.86
C LEU A 133 9.51 -7.70 -4.61
N PRO A 134 8.87 -7.17 -5.65
CA PRO A 134 7.63 -6.42 -5.49
C PRO A 134 6.44 -7.39 -5.30
N GLY A 135 5.58 -7.12 -4.33
CA GLY A 135 4.31 -7.82 -4.17
C GLY A 135 3.28 -7.40 -5.22
N ALA A 136 2.24 -8.21 -5.43
CA ALA A 136 1.15 -7.91 -6.36
C ALA A 136 0.44 -6.59 -6.03
N ASP A 137 0.30 -6.25 -4.75
CA ASP A 137 -0.29 -4.98 -4.30
C ASP A 137 0.58 -3.77 -4.70
N PHE A 138 1.90 -3.87 -4.54
CA PHE A 138 2.85 -2.87 -4.99
C PHE A 138 2.79 -2.70 -6.51
N LEU A 139 2.83 -3.82 -7.26
CA LEU A 139 2.76 -3.80 -8.72
C LEU A 139 1.44 -3.20 -9.20
N PHE A 140 0.33 -3.53 -8.55
CA PHE A 140 -0.96 -2.92 -8.85
C PHE A 140 -0.88 -1.39 -8.76
N TRP A 141 -0.37 -0.84 -7.65
CA TRP A 141 -0.27 0.61 -7.49
C TRP A 141 0.68 1.26 -8.48
N HIS A 142 1.81 0.61 -8.78
CA HIS A 142 2.75 1.09 -9.79
C HIS A 142 2.09 1.21 -11.18
N TRP A 143 1.44 0.13 -11.64
CA TRP A 143 0.80 0.08 -12.95
C TRP A 143 -0.44 0.97 -13.02
N PHE A 144 -1.21 1.03 -11.94
CA PHE A 144 -2.31 1.98 -11.81
C PHE A 144 -1.81 3.42 -12.01
N ALA A 145 -0.74 3.81 -11.33
CA ALA A 145 -0.16 5.14 -11.47
C ALA A 145 0.36 5.41 -12.90
N GLN A 146 0.96 4.42 -13.59
CA GLN A 146 1.35 4.58 -14.99
C GLN A 146 0.14 4.75 -15.93
N SER A 147 -0.91 3.96 -15.72
CA SER A 147 -2.14 4.05 -16.52
C SER A 147 -2.80 5.42 -16.36
N LEU A 148 -2.80 5.97 -15.15
CA LEU A 148 -3.35 7.28 -14.86
C LEU A 148 -2.59 8.40 -15.58
N LYS A 149 -1.25 8.31 -15.71
CA LYS A 149 -0.49 9.28 -16.50
C LYS A 149 -0.99 9.38 -17.93
N ALA A 150 -1.32 8.25 -18.56
CA ALA A 150 -1.83 8.25 -19.94
C ALA A 150 -3.17 8.99 -20.05
N VAL A 151 -4.05 8.86 -19.05
CA VAL A 151 -5.32 9.58 -18.98
C VAL A 151 -5.08 11.08 -18.81
N LEU A 152 -4.14 11.47 -17.93
CA LEU A 152 -3.80 12.86 -17.69
C LEU A 152 -3.14 13.51 -18.92
N PHE A 153 -2.19 12.84 -19.58
CA PHE A 153 -1.51 13.38 -20.77
C PHE A 153 -2.41 13.55 -21.99
N LYS A 154 -3.51 12.78 -22.06
CA LYS A 154 -4.51 12.90 -23.12
C LYS A 154 -5.61 13.91 -22.80
N ASP A 155 -5.50 14.63 -21.67
CA ASP A 155 -6.55 15.50 -21.15
C ASP A 155 -7.93 14.82 -21.12
N SER A 156 -7.95 13.50 -20.91
CA SER A 156 -9.17 12.68 -20.92
C SER A 156 -9.90 12.78 -19.58
N TYR A 157 -10.10 14.00 -19.08
CA TYR A 157 -10.79 14.29 -17.84
C TYR A 157 -11.52 15.63 -17.93
N VAL A 158 -12.68 15.72 -17.27
CA VAL A 158 -13.55 16.91 -17.29
C VAL A 158 -13.90 17.35 -15.86
N PRO A 159 -14.07 18.65 -15.60
CA PRO A 159 -14.57 19.12 -14.31
C PRO A 159 -15.94 18.53 -14.03
N ALA A 160 -16.14 18.02 -12.82
CA ALA A 160 -17.38 17.39 -12.39
C ALA A 160 -17.82 17.91 -11.02
N LEU A 161 -19.13 18.02 -10.83
CA LEU A 161 -19.72 18.34 -9.52
C LEU A 161 -20.02 17.04 -8.77
N ARG A 162 -19.45 16.91 -7.58
CA ARG A 162 -19.71 15.79 -6.68
C ARG A 162 -20.66 16.23 -5.57
N LEU A 163 -21.63 15.39 -5.26
CA LEU A 163 -22.67 15.66 -4.26
C LEU A 163 -22.39 14.85 -2.99
N LYS A 164 -22.24 15.53 -1.85
CA LYS A 164 -22.25 14.91 -0.53
C LYS A 164 -23.62 15.10 0.11
N LYS A 165 -24.30 13.99 0.44
CA LYS A 165 -25.50 14.03 1.26
C LYS A 165 -25.10 14.29 2.72
N VAL A 166 -25.58 15.38 3.29
CA VAL A 166 -25.35 15.69 4.71
C VAL A 166 -26.42 15.00 5.54
N ALA A 167 -26.07 13.98 6.33
CA ALA A 167 -27.04 13.14 7.04
C ALA A 167 -27.99 13.89 7.99
N LYS A 168 -27.62 15.10 8.44
CA LYS A 168 -28.40 15.90 9.40
C LYS A 168 -29.26 17.01 8.77
N GLN A 169 -29.14 17.29 7.47
CA GLN A 169 -29.92 18.32 6.78
C GLN A 169 -30.41 17.78 5.44
N LYS A 170 -31.62 18.12 4.99
CA LYS A 170 -32.06 17.88 3.59
C LYS A 170 -31.31 18.77 2.58
N ALA A 171 -30.06 19.11 2.87
CA ALA A 171 -29.17 19.92 2.07
C ALA A 171 -28.07 19.04 1.49
N HIS A 172 -27.65 19.36 0.27
CA HIS A 172 -26.52 18.72 -0.38
C HIS A 172 -25.36 19.71 -0.39
N GLU A 173 -24.17 19.23 -0.03
CA GLU A 173 -22.94 19.99 -0.24
C GLU A 173 -22.40 19.64 -1.64
N LEU A 174 -22.02 20.68 -2.39
CA LEU A 174 -21.42 20.56 -3.70
C LEU A 174 -19.90 20.69 -3.58
N TYR A 175 -19.18 19.75 -4.18
CA TYR A 175 -17.74 19.76 -4.26
C TYR A 175 -17.31 19.75 -5.73
N ALA A 176 -16.29 20.54 -6.05
CA ALA A 176 -15.61 20.44 -7.33
C ALA A 176 -14.74 19.18 -7.35
N GLY A 177 -14.74 18.46 -8.47
CA GLY A 177 -13.91 17.31 -8.70
C GLY A 177 -13.67 17.11 -10.20
N TRP A 178 -13.15 15.93 -10.53
CA TRP A 178 -12.87 15.53 -11.90
C TRP A 178 -13.52 14.17 -12.17
N ASP A 179 -14.01 13.98 -13.40
CA ASP A 179 -14.41 12.69 -13.96
C ASP A 179 -13.55 12.39 -15.18
N PHE A 180 -13.35 11.11 -15.48
CA PHE A 180 -12.70 10.71 -16.71
C PHE A 180 -13.63 10.96 -17.90
N ALA A 181 -13.08 11.50 -18.98
CA ALA A 181 -13.82 11.66 -20.22
C ALA A 181 -14.23 10.27 -20.72
N THR A 182 -15.51 10.09 -20.98
CA THR A 182 -16.05 8.85 -21.57
C THR A 182 -16.07 8.99 -23.09
N GLU A 183 -16.10 7.86 -23.82
CA GLU A 183 -16.20 7.87 -25.29
C GLU A 183 -17.39 8.68 -25.82
N ALA A 184 -18.43 8.92 -25.00
CA ALA A 184 -19.56 9.78 -25.35
C ALA A 184 -19.20 11.28 -25.50
N TYR A 185 -17.96 11.65 -25.20
CA TYR A 185 -17.45 13.03 -25.28
C TYR A 185 -16.44 13.24 -26.43
N GLU A 186 -16.11 12.20 -27.20
CA GLU A 186 -15.36 12.29 -28.48
C GLU A 186 -16.31 12.33 -29.69
#